data_AF-A0A5K1C905-F1
#
_entry.id   AF-A0A5K1C905-F1
#
_cell.length_a   1.000
_cell.length_b   1.000
_cell.length_c   1.000
_cell.angle_alpha   90.00
_cell.angle_beta   90.00
_cell.angle_gamma   90.00
#
_symmetry.space_group_name_H-M   'P 1'
#
loop_
_entity.id
_entity.type
_entity.pdbx_description
1 polymer ?
#
loop_
_entity_poly.entity_id
_entity_poly.type
_entity_poly.pdbx_seq_one_letter_code
_entity_poly.pdbx_strand_id
1 'polypeptide(L)'
;SLKIWNCDGLNKIGDLPALKSLTVCRCERLTTLANMPALELCDVSLCPRLEQVSDDHMPTLMRLKLWGLDILKLHPTHLPSLEELVVLYLPNWESTFTSMPCLRETLFYKCPMMQTEGWIYALSELAGHEGQATQLQRLSVWNCPSAKLGWKLLEQLPNLIELGLDSESAVLLPYSLPSRISTFLPSLETLQLRDNTNVDEKVKWGRVPQWLWGPSQLEYL
;
A
#
# COMPACT_ATOMS: atom_id res chain seq x y z
N SER A 1 24.88 -3.91 -2.46
CA SER A 1 23.80 -2.97 -2.78
C SER A 1 24.20 -2.14 -3.98
N LEU A 2 23.23 -1.62 -4.74
CA LEU A 2 23.45 -0.81 -5.93
C LEU A 2 22.54 0.42 -5.86
N LYS A 3 23.10 1.60 -6.15
CA LYS A 3 22.37 2.87 -6.18
C LYS A 3 22.64 3.55 -7.51
N ILE A 4 21.57 3.94 -8.20
CA ILE A 4 21.63 4.56 -9.53
C ILE A 4 20.82 5.85 -9.48
N TRP A 5 21.44 6.94 -9.92
CA TRP A 5 20.86 8.28 -9.88
C TRP A 5 21.13 9.00 -11.19
N ASN A 6 20.12 9.66 -11.75
CA ASN A 6 20.25 10.54 -12.93
C ASN A 6 20.98 9.86 -14.11
N CYS A 7 20.68 8.58 -14.36
CA CYS A 7 21.33 7.80 -15.41
C CYS A 7 20.44 7.73 -16.64
N ASP A 8 20.31 8.83 -17.38
CA ASP A 8 19.39 8.95 -18.52
C ASP A 8 19.79 8.09 -19.72
N GLY A 9 21.03 7.61 -19.77
CA GLY A 9 21.47 6.62 -20.76
C GLY A 9 21.06 5.19 -20.44
N LEU A 10 20.66 4.92 -19.19
CA LEU A 10 20.33 3.58 -18.71
C LEU A 10 18.93 3.19 -19.17
N ASN A 11 18.85 2.19 -20.04
CA ASN A 11 17.58 1.64 -20.51
C ASN A 11 17.14 0.38 -19.75
N LYS A 12 18.11 -0.40 -19.24
CA LYS A 12 17.89 -1.67 -18.56
C LYS A 12 18.93 -1.86 -17.46
N ILE A 13 18.52 -2.46 -16.35
CA ILE A 13 19.44 -3.05 -15.39
C ILE A 13 19.48 -4.54 -15.68
N GLY A 14 20.67 -5.09 -15.97
CA GLY A 14 20.84 -6.51 -16.24
C GLY A 14 20.65 -7.39 -14.99
N ASP A 15 20.76 -8.70 -15.16
CA ASP A 15 20.60 -9.66 -14.07
C ASP A 15 21.68 -9.47 -13.00
N LEU A 16 21.25 -9.34 -11.74
CA LEU A 16 22.13 -9.17 -10.60
C LEU A 16 21.72 -10.15 -9.49
N PRO A 17 22.01 -11.46 -9.64
CA PRO A 17 21.42 -12.51 -8.81
C PRO A 17 21.85 -12.47 -7.33
N ALA A 18 22.97 -11.82 -7.02
CA ALA A 18 23.46 -11.63 -5.65
C ALA A 18 23.09 -10.27 -5.04
N LEU A 19 22.36 -9.41 -5.78
CA LEU A 19 22.03 -8.08 -5.31
C LEU A 19 20.91 -8.12 -4.29
N LYS A 20 21.22 -7.70 -3.05
CA LYS A 20 20.25 -7.61 -1.95
C LYS A 20 19.48 -6.30 -1.87
N SER A 21 20.01 -5.22 -2.43
CA SER A 21 19.40 -3.89 -2.31
C SER A 21 19.66 -3.07 -3.56
N LEU A 22 18.58 -2.52 -4.11
CA LEU A 22 18.56 -1.67 -5.29
C LEU A 22 17.83 -0.36 -4.97
N THR A 23 18.46 0.76 -5.30
CA THR A 23 17.81 2.08 -5.35
C THR A 23 18.03 2.69 -6.72
N VAL A 24 16.96 3.09 -7.38
CA VAL A 24 16.99 3.77 -8.68
C VAL A 24 16.18 5.03 -8.60
N CYS A 25 16.78 6.16 -8.98
CA CYS A 25 16.11 7.45 -8.98
C CYS A 25 16.41 8.22 -10.27
N ARG A 26 15.37 8.85 -10.85
CA ARG A 26 15.51 9.77 -11.99
C ARG A 26 16.25 9.15 -13.18
N CYS A 27 15.77 8.00 -13.64
CA CYS A 27 16.32 7.33 -14.82
C CYS A 27 15.29 7.37 -15.95
N GLU A 28 15.37 8.42 -16.78
CA GLU A 28 14.34 8.79 -17.77
C GLU A 28 14.10 7.73 -18.85
N ARG A 29 15.10 6.89 -19.14
CA ARG A 29 15.04 5.86 -20.18
C ARG A 29 14.89 4.45 -19.65
N LEU A 30 14.88 4.25 -18.33
CA LEU A 30 14.80 2.92 -17.75
C LEU A 30 13.40 2.34 -17.99
N THR A 31 13.34 1.22 -18.72
CA THR A 31 12.06 0.59 -19.07
C THR A 31 11.76 -0.65 -18.24
N THR A 32 12.79 -1.37 -17.80
CA THR A 32 12.65 -2.67 -17.14
C THR A 32 13.75 -2.90 -16.11
N LEU A 33 13.38 -3.52 -14.99
CA LEU A 33 14.31 -4.17 -14.06
C LEU A 33 14.38 -5.66 -14.36
N ALA A 34 15.59 -6.19 -14.53
CA ALA A 34 15.77 -7.63 -14.73
C ALA A 34 15.62 -8.42 -13.43
N ASN A 35 15.77 -9.74 -13.52
CA ASN A 35 15.53 -10.66 -12.41
C ASN A 35 16.62 -10.52 -11.32
N MET A 36 16.20 -10.42 -10.07
CA MET A 36 17.08 -10.27 -8.90
C MET A 36 16.56 -11.15 -7.75
N PRO A 37 16.78 -12.47 -7.80
CA PRO A 37 16.16 -13.42 -6.87
C PRO A 37 16.59 -13.28 -5.41
N ALA A 38 17.70 -12.61 -5.13
CA ALA A 38 18.18 -12.33 -3.77
C ALA A 38 17.84 -10.90 -3.29
N LEU A 39 17.03 -10.14 -4.06
CA LEU A 39 16.69 -8.77 -3.73
C LEU A 39 15.78 -8.75 -2.50
N GLU A 40 16.21 -8.03 -1.47
CA GLU A 40 15.47 -7.85 -0.21
C GLU A 40 14.84 -6.46 -0.15
N LEU A 41 15.48 -5.45 -0.77
CA LEU A 41 15.01 -4.05 -0.81
C LEU A 41 15.04 -3.49 -2.22
N CYS A 42 13.92 -2.94 -2.67
CA CYS A 42 13.79 -2.24 -3.94
C CYS A 42 13.14 -0.87 -3.73
N ASP A 43 13.83 0.19 -4.13
CA ASP A 43 13.32 1.57 -4.14
C ASP A 43 13.49 2.15 -5.53
N VAL A 44 12.38 2.50 -6.18
CA VAL A 44 12.38 3.03 -7.53
C VAL A 44 11.54 4.30 -7.59
N SER A 45 12.17 5.40 -7.98
CA SER A 45 11.53 6.71 -8.02
C SER A 45 11.82 7.47 -9.31
N LEU A 46 10.81 8.20 -9.79
CA LEU A 46 10.94 9.15 -10.90
C LEU A 46 11.55 8.49 -12.16
N CYS A 47 11.06 7.30 -12.49
CA CYS A 47 11.44 6.58 -13.70
C CYS A 47 10.19 6.47 -14.59
N PRO A 48 9.85 7.53 -15.35
CA PRO A 48 8.54 7.67 -15.99
C PRO A 48 8.29 6.66 -17.12
N ARG A 49 9.35 6.00 -17.62
CA ARG A 49 9.28 4.96 -18.65
C ARG A 49 9.33 3.54 -18.10
N LEU A 50 9.39 3.37 -16.79
CA LEU A 50 9.49 2.04 -16.20
C LEU A 50 8.15 1.34 -16.34
N GLU A 51 8.10 0.34 -17.20
CA GLU A 51 6.89 -0.46 -17.44
C GLU A 51 6.79 -1.62 -16.44
N GLN A 52 7.94 -2.11 -15.95
CA GLN A 52 8.02 -3.35 -15.20
C GLN A 52 9.13 -3.35 -14.14
N VAL A 53 8.77 -3.70 -12.89
CA VAL A 53 9.70 -3.78 -11.74
C VAL A 53 10.17 -5.22 -11.47
N SER A 54 9.42 -6.25 -11.86
CA SER A 54 9.79 -7.67 -11.76
C SER A 54 8.73 -8.57 -12.43
N ASP A 55 9.11 -9.63 -13.13
CA ASP A 55 8.25 -10.84 -13.23
C ASP A 55 8.52 -11.73 -12.01
N ASP A 56 7.51 -12.40 -11.44
CA ASP A 56 7.41 -13.51 -10.43
C ASP A 56 8.65 -14.11 -9.72
N HIS A 57 9.79 -13.45 -9.68
CA HIS A 57 11.12 -14.03 -9.43
C HIS A 57 11.92 -13.23 -8.39
N MET A 58 11.27 -12.37 -7.61
CA MET A 58 11.87 -11.72 -6.42
C MET A 58 11.24 -12.28 -5.13
N PRO A 59 11.40 -13.59 -4.82
CA PRO A 59 10.73 -14.23 -3.69
C PRO A 59 11.21 -13.68 -2.35
N THR A 60 12.43 -13.16 -2.27
CA THR A 60 13.04 -12.63 -1.04
C THR A 60 12.72 -11.16 -0.77
N LEU A 61 11.94 -10.51 -1.63
CA LEU A 61 11.70 -9.07 -1.53
C LEU A 61 10.90 -8.75 -0.28
N MET A 62 11.54 -8.07 0.68
CA MET A 62 10.94 -7.67 1.95
C MET A 62 10.35 -6.27 1.90
N ARG A 63 10.96 -5.36 1.12
CA ARG A 63 10.54 -3.96 1.03
C ARG A 63 10.51 -3.46 -0.40
N LEU A 64 9.37 -2.91 -0.79
CA LEU A 64 9.15 -2.33 -2.11
C LEU A 64 8.64 -0.90 -1.99
N LYS A 65 9.38 0.06 -2.53
CA LYS A 65 9.01 1.48 -2.60
C LYS A 65 8.97 1.94 -4.04
N LEU A 66 7.83 2.47 -4.45
CA LEU A 66 7.58 2.94 -5.81
C LEU A 66 7.05 4.37 -5.76
N TRP A 67 7.69 5.28 -6.51
CA TRP A 67 7.30 6.68 -6.51
C TRP A 67 7.36 7.32 -7.91
N GLY A 68 6.24 7.89 -8.38
CA GLY A 68 6.22 8.69 -9.61
C GLY A 68 6.60 7.88 -10.85
N LEU A 69 5.90 6.75 -11.04
CA LEU A 69 6.10 5.84 -12.16
C LEU A 69 4.85 5.87 -13.05
N ASP A 70 4.91 6.67 -14.12
CA ASP A 70 3.72 7.07 -14.87
C ASP A 70 3.09 5.92 -15.66
N ILE A 71 3.92 5.02 -16.21
CA ILE A 71 3.47 3.95 -17.11
C ILE A 71 3.65 2.55 -16.52
N LEU A 72 3.91 2.43 -15.22
CA LEU A 72 4.11 1.13 -14.60
C LEU A 72 2.85 0.27 -14.78
N LYS A 73 3.00 -0.84 -15.50
CA LYS A 73 1.91 -1.79 -15.81
C LYS A 73 1.94 -3.02 -14.92
N LEU A 74 3.02 -3.24 -14.17
CA LEU A 74 3.19 -4.46 -13.42
C LEU A 74 2.30 -4.49 -12.19
N HIS A 75 1.56 -5.58 -12.07
CA HIS A 75 0.90 -6.04 -10.87
C HIS A 75 1.70 -7.24 -10.33
N PRO A 76 2.58 -7.07 -9.32
CA PRO A 76 3.19 -8.22 -8.66
C PRO A 76 2.08 -9.12 -8.15
N THR A 77 1.90 -10.32 -8.71
CA THR A 77 0.81 -11.20 -8.28
C THR A 77 1.18 -11.92 -6.99
N HIS A 78 2.46 -12.25 -6.80
CA HIS A 78 2.92 -13.06 -5.68
C HIS A 78 4.27 -12.55 -5.09
N LEU A 79 4.24 -11.96 -3.90
CA LEU A 79 5.45 -11.53 -3.17
C LEU A 79 5.43 -12.11 -1.74
N PRO A 80 5.96 -13.33 -1.55
CA PRO A 80 5.72 -14.12 -0.34
C PRO A 80 6.41 -13.54 0.90
N SER A 81 7.56 -12.87 0.73
CA SER A 81 8.33 -12.29 1.84
C SER A 81 8.10 -10.79 2.03
N LEU A 82 7.18 -10.16 1.29
CA LEU A 82 7.00 -8.71 1.34
C LEU A 82 6.38 -8.30 2.67
N GLU A 83 7.07 -7.44 3.41
CA GLU A 83 6.65 -6.90 4.71
C GLU A 83 6.19 -5.44 4.60
N GLU A 84 6.81 -4.66 3.71
CA GLU A 84 6.53 -3.22 3.51
C GLU A 84 6.30 -2.90 2.02
N LEU A 85 5.15 -2.30 1.73
CA LEU A 85 4.81 -1.79 0.39
C LEU A 85 4.44 -0.31 0.45
N VAL A 86 5.24 0.53 -0.22
CA VAL A 86 4.99 1.97 -0.31
C VAL A 86 4.82 2.36 -1.77
N VAL A 87 3.68 2.95 -2.11
CA VAL A 87 3.32 3.31 -3.49
C VAL A 87 2.79 4.74 -3.51
N LEU A 88 3.54 5.63 -4.16
CA LEU A 88 3.27 7.07 -4.14
C LEU A 88 3.20 7.61 -5.56
N TYR A 89 2.16 8.35 -5.92
CA TYR A 89 2.04 9.01 -7.23
C TYR A 89 2.14 8.02 -8.40
N LEU A 90 1.40 6.90 -8.34
CA LEU A 90 1.29 5.97 -9.47
C LEU A 90 -0.12 6.06 -10.06
N PRO A 91 -0.33 6.75 -11.20
CA PRO A 91 -1.66 7.00 -11.75
C PRO A 91 -2.35 5.73 -12.23
N ASN A 92 -1.59 4.75 -12.74
CA ASN A 92 -2.10 3.51 -13.32
C ASN A 92 -2.00 2.31 -12.35
N TRP A 93 -1.75 2.55 -11.07
CA TRP A 93 -1.61 1.46 -10.10
C TRP A 93 -2.95 0.79 -9.78
N GLU A 94 -3.06 -0.48 -10.13
CA GLU A 94 -4.17 -1.35 -9.80
C GLU A 94 -3.70 -2.49 -8.88
N SER A 95 -4.51 -2.79 -7.87
CA SER A 95 -4.19 -3.75 -6.81
C SER A 95 -4.69 -5.15 -7.16
N THR A 96 -4.08 -5.82 -8.15
CA THR A 96 -4.46 -7.21 -8.51
C THR A 96 -3.56 -8.23 -7.82
N PHE A 97 -3.24 -7.99 -6.55
CA PHE A 97 -2.40 -8.88 -5.74
C PHE A 97 -3.13 -10.18 -5.49
N THR A 98 -2.42 -11.30 -5.66
CA THR A 98 -2.96 -12.63 -5.34
C THR A 98 -2.40 -13.16 -4.02
N SER A 99 -1.19 -12.76 -3.60
CA SER A 99 -0.61 -13.22 -2.32
C SER A 99 0.54 -12.37 -1.77
N MET A 100 0.41 -11.96 -0.51
CA MET A 100 1.42 -11.25 0.31
C MET A 100 1.27 -11.60 1.81
N PRO A 101 1.58 -12.83 2.23
CA PRO A 101 1.25 -13.33 3.57
C PRO A 101 2.03 -12.65 4.70
N CYS A 102 3.21 -12.09 4.41
CA CYS A 102 4.07 -11.43 5.39
C CYS A 102 3.84 -9.91 5.49
N LEU A 103 2.88 -9.35 4.75
CA LEU A 103 2.70 -7.91 4.65
C LEU A 103 2.24 -7.30 5.97
N ARG A 104 3.03 -6.36 6.50
CA ARG A 104 2.77 -5.68 7.77
C ARG A 104 2.41 -4.22 7.59
N GLU A 105 2.99 -3.58 6.58
CA GLU A 105 2.87 -2.14 6.39
C GLU A 105 2.60 -1.79 4.93
N THR A 106 1.59 -0.95 4.74
CA THR A 106 1.25 -0.40 3.42
C THR A 106 0.92 1.07 3.47
N LEU A 107 1.46 1.81 2.49
CA LEU A 107 1.16 3.21 2.27
C LEU A 107 0.87 3.45 0.79
N PHE A 108 -0.33 3.93 0.51
CA PHE A 108 -0.76 4.38 -0.81
C PHE A 108 -1.02 5.89 -0.77
N TYR A 109 -0.40 6.65 -1.67
CA TYR A 109 -0.60 8.09 -1.77
C TYR A 109 -0.76 8.50 -3.23
N LYS A 110 -1.88 9.16 -3.60
CA LYS A 110 -2.17 9.59 -4.97
C LYS A 110 -2.10 8.44 -5.99
N CYS A 111 -2.83 7.37 -5.70
CA CYS A 111 -2.99 6.20 -6.58
C CYS A 111 -4.47 6.07 -6.97
N PRO A 112 -4.94 6.79 -8.01
CA PRO A 112 -6.36 6.94 -8.29
C PRO A 112 -7.07 5.68 -8.80
N MET A 113 -6.33 4.69 -9.31
CA MET A 113 -6.88 3.40 -9.78
C MET A 113 -6.77 2.28 -8.75
N MET A 114 -6.19 2.54 -7.57
CA MET A 114 -6.01 1.55 -6.51
C MET A 114 -7.35 1.13 -5.92
N GLN A 115 -7.60 -0.18 -5.79
CA GLN A 115 -8.81 -0.73 -5.18
C GLN A 115 -8.44 -1.42 -3.84
N THR A 116 -9.25 -1.35 -2.79
CA THR A 116 -8.91 -2.07 -1.54
C THR A 116 -9.62 -3.41 -1.42
N GLU A 117 -10.78 -3.58 -2.06
CA GLU A 117 -11.67 -4.72 -1.83
C GLU A 117 -11.02 -6.07 -2.15
N GLY A 118 -10.64 -6.30 -3.42
CA GLY A 118 -10.02 -7.56 -3.84
C GLY A 118 -8.70 -7.86 -3.13
N TRP A 119 -7.93 -6.82 -2.82
CA TRP A 119 -6.65 -6.96 -2.12
C TRP A 119 -6.81 -7.39 -0.66
N ILE A 120 -7.74 -6.77 0.08
CA ILE A 120 -7.98 -7.12 1.48
C ILE A 120 -8.53 -8.54 1.58
N TYR A 121 -9.46 -8.93 0.71
CA TYR A 121 -9.95 -10.32 0.67
C TYR A 121 -8.83 -11.33 0.38
N ALA A 122 -7.94 -11.03 -0.56
CA ALA A 122 -6.79 -11.90 -0.84
C ALA A 122 -5.88 -12.08 0.38
N LEU A 123 -5.63 -11.02 1.16
CA LEU A 123 -4.88 -11.12 2.42
C LEU A 123 -5.61 -11.98 3.46
N SER A 124 -6.94 -11.89 3.51
CA SER A 124 -7.77 -12.58 4.49
C SER A 124 -8.02 -14.06 4.17
N GLU A 125 -8.19 -14.43 2.89
CA GLU A 125 -8.35 -15.82 2.48
C GLU A 125 -7.08 -16.64 2.78
N LEU A 126 -5.90 -16.06 2.55
CA LEU A 126 -4.62 -16.68 2.90
C LEU A 126 -4.48 -16.92 4.40
N ALA A 127 -4.92 -15.95 5.19
CA ALA A 127 -5.04 -16.05 6.63
C ALA A 127 -5.97 -17.19 7.08
N GLY A 128 -7.09 -17.37 6.37
CA GLY A 128 -8.09 -18.41 6.65
C GLY A 128 -7.63 -19.85 6.39
N HIS A 129 -6.66 -20.08 5.49
CA HIS A 129 -6.16 -21.41 5.17
C HIS A 129 -5.24 -22.01 6.24
N GLU A 130 -4.54 -21.18 7.02
CA GLU A 130 -3.65 -21.62 8.12
C GLU A 130 -4.18 -21.23 9.52
N GLY A 131 -5.33 -20.55 9.61
CA GLY A 131 -5.91 -20.07 10.86
C GLY A 131 -5.17 -18.87 11.49
N GLN A 132 -4.25 -18.24 10.76
CA GLN A 132 -3.55 -17.03 11.21
C GLN A 132 -4.27 -15.81 10.64
N ALA A 133 -4.74 -14.88 11.46
CA ALA A 133 -5.25 -13.59 10.95
C ALA A 133 -4.17 -12.84 10.16
N THR A 134 -4.58 -11.98 9.21
CA THR A 134 -3.68 -11.11 8.43
C THR A 134 -2.63 -10.44 9.32
N GLN A 135 -1.38 -10.33 8.83
CA GLN A 135 -0.29 -9.70 9.59
C GLN A 135 -0.24 -8.18 9.42
N LEU A 136 -1.18 -7.60 8.66
CA LEU A 136 -1.20 -6.17 8.38
C LEU A 136 -1.45 -5.37 9.66
N GLN A 137 -0.48 -4.54 10.01
CA GLN A 137 -0.46 -3.71 11.21
C GLN A 137 -0.64 -2.23 10.89
N ARG A 138 -0.16 -1.77 9.74
CA ARG A 138 -0.23 -0.36 9.33
C ARG A 138 -0.79 -0.23 7.93
N LEU A 139 -1.89 0.51 7.81
CA LEU A 139 -2.55 0.80 6.55
C LEU A 139 -2.77 2.30 6.42
N SER A 140 -2.18 2.91 5.40
CA SER A 140 -2.39 4.30 5.06
C SER A 140 -2.81 4.43 3.60
N VAL A 141 -3.96 5.06 3.36
CA VAL A 141 -4.50 5.29 2.02
C VAL A 141 -4.92 6.75 1.89
N TRP A 142 -4.25 7.46 1.00
CA TRP A 142 -4.40 8.90 0.84
C TRP A 142 -4.53 9.30 -0.63
N ASN A 143 -5.52 10.11 -0.98
CA ASN A 143 -5.81 10.64 -2.31
C ASN A 143 -5.98 9.50 -3.32
N CYS A 144 -6.63 8.42 -2.89
CA CYS A 144 -6.90 7.23 -3.70
C CYS A 144 -8.43 7.06 -3.86
N PRO A 145 -9.08 7.82 -4.75
CA PRO A 145 -10.54 7.83 -4.90
C PRO A 145 -11.19 6.47 -5.20
N SER A 146 -10.44 5.55 -5.83
CA SER A 146 -10.93 4.19 -6.11
C SER A 146 -10.78 3.21 -4.94
N ALA A 147 -10.05 3.59 -3.88
CA ALA A 147 -9.74 2.68 -2.78
C ALA A 147 -11.01 2.17 -2.10
N LYS A 148 -12.01 3.04 -1.88
CA LYS A 148 -13.33 2.69 -1.32
C LYS A 148 -13.25 1.72 -0.13
N LEU A 149 -12.55 2.14 0.93
CA LEU A 149 -12.38 1.31 2.12
C LEU A 149 -13.67 1.31 2.95
N GLY A 150 -14.43 0.22 2.91
CA GLY A 150 -15.64 0.01 3.70
C GLY A 150 -15.35 -0.69 5.04
N TRP A 151 -16.26 -0.53 6.01
CA TRP A 151 -16.11 -1.13 7.35
C TRP A 151 -15.97 -2.65 7.33
N LYS A 152 -16.70 -3.37 6.45
CA LYS A 152 -16.59 -4.82 6.29
C LYS A 152 -15.19 -5.30 5.91
N LEU A 153 -14.43 -4.46 5.19
CA LEU A 153 -13.04 -4.75 4.83
C LEU A 153 -12.13 -4.55 6.05
N LEU A 154 -12.37 -3.53 6.85
CA LEU A 154 -11.62 -3.30 8.09
C LEU A 154 -11.82 -4.42 9.11
N GLU A 155 -13.00 -5.05 9.18
CA GLU A 155 -13.22 -6.23 10.04
C GLU A 155 -12.31 -7.40 9.70
N GLN A 156 -11.80 -7.45 8.47
CA GLN A 156 -10.85 -8.48 8.05
C GLN A 156 -9.40 -8.20 8.48
N LEU A 157 -9.16 -7.07 9.14
CA LEU A 157 -7.84 -6.60 9.57
C LEU A 157 -7.76 -6.44 11.11
N PRO A 158 -7.99 -7.51 11.90
CA PRO A 158 -8.10 -7.39 13.36
C PRO A 158 -6.78 -6.97 14.05
N ASN A 159 -5.64 -7.17 13.39
CA ASN A 159 -4.29 -6.85 13.90
C ASN A 159 -3.84 -5.42 13.55
N LEU A 160 -4.71 -4.60 12.97
CA LEU A 160 -4.36 -3.25 12.55
C LEU A 160 -4.13 -2.35 13.76
N ILE A 161 -2.93 -1.76 13.85
CA ILE A 161 -2.47 -0.85 14.90
C ILE A 161 -2.63 0.60 14.46
N GLU A 162 -2.32 0.89 13.19
CA GLU A 162 -2.40 2.22 12.61
C GLU A 162 -3.24 2.23 11.34
N LEU A 163 -4.20 3.15 11.29
CA LEU A 163 -5.03 3.40 10.13
C LEU A 163 -4.98 4.88 9.73
N GLY A 164 -4.58 5.15 8.51
CA GLY A 164 -4.56 6.49 7.91
C GLY A 164 -5.48 6.59 6.71
N LEU A 165 -6.47 7.47 6.74
CA LEU A 165 -7.44 7.65 5.65
C LEU A 165 -7.82 9.11 5.47
N ASP A 166 -8.04 9.52 4.22
CA ASP A 166 -8.72 10.78 3.95
C ASP A 166 -10.18 10.60 3.53
N SER A 167 -10.86 11.74 3.40
CA SER A 167 -12.26 11.81 2.99
C SER A 167 -12.57 11.13 1.66
N GLU A 168 -11.62 11.06 0.73
CA GLU A 168 -11.82 10.39 -0.57
C GLU A 168 -11.68 8.87 -0.46
N SER A 169 -10.83 8.40 0.45
CA SER A 169 -10.53 6.98 0.63
C SER A 169 -11.49 6.31 1.63
N ALA A 170 -12.11 7.09 2.54
CA ALA A 170 -13.01 6.64 3.61
C ALA A 170 -14.52 6.67 3.26
N VAL A 171 -14.88 6.82 1.97
CA VAL A 171 -16.24 7.14 1.49
C VAL A 171 -17.33 6.14 1.91
N LEU A 172 -16.96 4.90 2.26
CA LEU A 172 -17.91 3.82 2.61
C LEU A 172 -17.99 3.51 4.11
N LEU A 173 -17.37 4.30 4.97
CA LEU A 173 -17.50 4.11 6.42
C LEU A 173 -18.89 4.58 6.87
N PRO A 174 -19.69 3.70 7.50
CA PRO A 174 -21.06 4.01 7.85
C PRO A 174 -21.10 5.08 8.93
N TYR A 175 -22.00 6.05 8.80
CA TYR A 175 -22.27 7.07 9.81
C TYR A 175 -22.77 6.47 11.14
N SER A 176 -23.40 5.28 11.08
CA SER A 176 -23.94 4.55 12.21
C SER A 176 -23.89 3.03 11.92
N LEU A 177 -22.98 2.29 12.58
CA LEU A 177 -22.87 0.82 12.62
C LEU A 177 -21.77 0.40 13.63
N PRO A 178 -21.71 -0.88 14.02
CA PRO A 178 -22.05 -1.44 15.34
C PRO A 178 -21.12 -1.00 16.49
N SER A 179 -21.57 -1.25 17.73
CA SER A 179 -20.81 -1.15 19.00
C SER A 179 -19.28 -1.10 18.88
N ARG A 180 -18.67 0.02 19.34
CA ARG A 180 -17.23 0.27 19.64
C ARG A 180 -16.20 -0.32 18.66
N ILE A 181 -15.31 0.53 18.10
CA ILE A 181 -14.11 0.14 17.31
C ILE A 181 -13.37 -1.07 17.90
N SER A 182 -13.25 -1.10 19.23
CA SER A 182 -12.60 -2.16 19.99
C SER A 182 -13.11 -3.57 19.69
N THR A 183 -14.31 -3.71 19.12
CA THR A 183 -14.88 -5.04 18.78
C THR A 183 -14.35 -5.60 17.47
N PHE A 184 -14.00 -4.76 16.50
CA PHE A 184 -13.56 -5.21 15.16
C PHE A 184 -12.13 -4.81 14.81
N LEU A 185 -11.59 -3.74 15.41
CA LEU A 185 -10.17 -3.37 15.38
C LEU A 185 -9.64 -3.29 16.82
N PRO A 186 -9.48 -4.45 17.50
CA PRO A 186 -9.07 -4.50 18.90
C PRO A 186 -7.66 -3.94 19.14
N SER A 187 -6.78 -4.01 18.13
CA SER A 187 -5.39 -3.56 18.23
C SER A 187 -5.16 -2.10 17.80
N LEU A 188 -6.21 -1.38 17.37
CA LEU A 188 -6.03 -0.04 16.80
C LEU A 188 -5.68 0.98 17.89
N GLU A 189 -4.47 1.53 17.78
CA GLU A 189 -3.90 2.53 18.68
C GLU A 189 -3.86 3.92 18.04
N THR A 190 -3.62 3.99 16.72
CA THR A 190 -3.46 5.24 15.97
C THR A 190 -4.46 5.33 14.81
N LEU A 191 -5.20 6.43 14.76
CA LEU A 191 -6.13 6.72 13.66
C LEU A 191 -5.88 8.12 13.12
N GLN A 192 -5.37 8.21 11.90
CA GLN A 192 -5.16 9.49 11.22
C GLN A 192 -6.27 9.72 10.19
N LEU A 193 -7.02 10.80 10.36
CA LEU A 193 -8.03 11.22 9.38
C LEU A 193 -7.63 12.56 8.74
N ARG A 194 -7.53 12.61 7.40
CA ARG A 194 -7.17 13.84 6.67
C ARG A 194 -8.28 14.34 5.75
N ASP A 195 -8.20 15.63 5.49
CA ASP A 195 -9.14 16.44 4.74
C ASP A 195 -8.42 16.82 3.43
N ASN A 196 -8.86 16.29 2.29
CA ASN A 196 -8.19 16.45 0.98
C ASN A 196 -8.63 17.69 0.19
N THR A 197 -9.57 18.50 0.67
CA THR A 197 -9.98 19.70 -0.07
C THR A 197 -8.91 20.77 0.03
N ASN A 198 -8.78 21.52 -1.06
CA ASN A 198 -8.02 22.75 -1.09
C ASN A 198 -8.38 23.62 0.12
N VAL A 199 -7.38 24.34 0.62
CA VAL A 199 -7.36 25.19 1.83
C VAL A 199 -8.56 26.15 2.00
N ASP A 200 -9.38 26.34 0.95
CA ASP A 200 -10.52 27.26 0.92
C ASP A 200 -11.91 26.60 0.88
N GLU A 201 -12.01 25.27 0.75
CA GLU A 201 -13.27 24.55 0.96
C GLU A 201 -13.08 23.60 2.13
N LYS A 202 -13.89 23.74 3.20
CA LYS A 202 -13.91 22.76 4.31
C LYS A 202 -14.05 21.36 3.73
N VAL A 203 -13.15 20.37 3.94
CA VAL A 203 -13.70 19.01 3.80
C VAL A 203 -14.72 18.90 4.90
N LYS A 204 -15.87 18.47 4.45
CA LYS A 204 -16.92 18.03 5.32
C LYS A 204 -16.67 16.54 5.43
N TRP A 205 -15.79 16.13 6.34
CA TRP A 205 -16.02 14.89 7.08
C TRP A 205 -17.37 15.10 7.77
N GLY A 206 -18.48 14.98 7.04
CA GLY A 206 -19.73 15.71 7.34
C GLY A 206 -20.04 15.76 8.82
N ARG A 207 -20.37 14.60 9.40
CA ARG A 207 -20.13 14.30 10.81
C ARG A 207 -19.02 13.27 10.85
N VAL A 208 -17.98 13.50 11.65
CA VAL A 208 -17.02 12.44 12.02
C VAL A 208 -17.84 11.21 12.45
N PRO A 209 -17.57 10.02 11.90
CA PRO A 209 -18.38 8.84 12.18
C PRO A 209 -18.51 8.59 13.69
N GLN A 210 -19.71 8.25 14.16
CA GLN A 210 -20.00 8.23 15.59
C GLN A 210 -19.16 7.20 16.37
N TRP A 211 -18.63 6.19 15.67
CA TRP A 211 -17.72 5.19 16.22
C TRP A 211 -16.34 5.74 16.59
N LEU A 212 -15.91 6.88 16.05
CA LEU A 212 -14.66 7.57 16.44
C LEU A 212 -14.73 8.15 17.85
N TRP A 213 -15.94 8.41 18.36
CA TRP A 213 -16.13 8.97 19.70
C TRP A 213 -16.48 7.83 20.67
N GLY A 214 -15.49 7.34 21.40
CA GLY A 214 -15.68 6.24 22.35
C GLY A 214 -14.53 5.26 22.58
N PRO A 215 -13.49 5.13 21.73
CA PRO A 215 -12.38 4.25 22.03
C PRO A 215 -11.45 4.93 23.06
N SER A 216 -11.32 4.34 24.25
CA SER A 216 -10.27 4.69 25.22
C SER A 216 -8.89 4.16 24.83
N GLN A 217 -8.81 3.38 23.75
CA GLN A 217 -7.62 2.71 23.25
C GLN A 217 -6.86 3.50 22.18
N LEU A 218 -7.45 4.59 21.65
CA LEU A 218 -6.73 5.45 20.70
C LEU A 218 -5.78 6.35 21.48
N GLU A 219 -4.48 6.20 21.23
CA GLU A 219 -3.44 7.07 21.78
C GLU A 219 -3.33 8.38 20.99
N TYR A 220 -3.62 8.32 19.69
CA TYR A 220 -3.50 9.46 18.78
C TYR A 220 -4.67 9.51 17.78
N LEU A 221 -5.25 10.71 17.63
CA LEU A 221 -6.32 11.06 16.67
C LEU A 221 -5.95 12.33 15.90
#